data_AF-A0A2V4H0S3-F1
#
_entry.id   AF-A0A2V4H0S3-F1
#
_cell.length_a   1.000
_cell.length_b   1.000
_cell.length_c   1.000
_cell.angle_alpha   90.00
_cell.angle_beta   90.00
_cell.angle_gamma   90.00
#
_symmetry.space_group_name_H-M   'P 1'
#
loop_
_entity.id
_entity.type
_entity.pdbx_description
1 polymer ?
#
loop_
_entity_poly.entity_id
_entity_poly.type
_entity_poly.pdbx_seq_one_letter_code
_entity_poly.pdbx_strand_id
1 'polypeptide(L)'
;MISSSGAVRDISSMVRKLKPGYEIEMKTFKKDRGIEIVKMDDGSLSINEFGFRTAEYHTSADDFDRLFKDIYQREFPRSHEIRYSIRRKR
;
A
#
# COMPACT_ATOMS: atom_id res chain seq x y z
N MET A 1 8.04 3.35 -11.01
CA MET A 1 6.63 3.73 -11.26
C MET A 1 5.90 2.46 -11.66
N ILE A 2 4.63 2.34 -11.29
CA ILE A 2 3.83 1.15 -11.59
C ILE A 2 2.51 1.56 -12.24
N SER A 3 2.10 0.82 -13.28
CA SER A 3 0.81 1.01 -13.92
C SER A 3 -0.32 0.56 -13.01
N SER A 4 -1.41 1.33 -12.96
CA SER A 4 -2.50 1.06 -12.03
C SER A 4 -3.20 -0.28 -12.23
N SER A 5 -3.26 -0.77 -13.47
CA SER A 5 -3.85 -2.08 -13.78
C SER A 5 -3.09 -3.25 -13.15
N GLY A 6 -1.78 -3.11 -12.89
CA GLY A 6 -0.93 -4.14 -12.28
C GLY A 6 -0.51 -3.83 -10.84
N ALA A 7 -0.68 -2.59 -10.38
CA ALA A 7 -0.16 -2.11 -9.10
C ALA A 7 -0.61 -2.94 -7.91
N VAL A 8 -1.88 -3.33 -7.87
CA VAL A 8 -2.43 -4.11 -6.75
C VAL A 8 -1.68 -5.43 -6.59
N ARG A 9 -1.48 -6.17 -7.68
CA ARG A 9 -0.88 -7.51 -7.66
C ARG A 9 0.61 -7.48 -7.37
N ASP A 10 1.33 -6.54 -7.97
CA ASP A 10 2.77 -6.36 -7.77
C ASP A 10 3.10 -5.93 -6.34
N ILE A 11 2.34 -4.97 -5.80
CA ILE A 11 2.53 -4.50 -4.43
C ILE A 11 2.14 -5.58 -3.44
N SER A 12 1.03 -6.29 -3.66
CA SER A 12 0.65 -7.45 -2.86
C SER A 12 1.76 -8.51 -2.81
N SER A 13 2.39 -8.82 -3.96
CA SER A 13 3.55 -9.71 -4.01
C SER A 13 4.79 -9.14 -3.29
N MET A 14 5.05 -7.83 -3.39
CA MET A 14 6.14 -7.18 -2.67
C MET A 14 5.92 -7.21 -1.16
N VAL A 15 4.72 -6.89 -0.68
CA VAL A 15 4.34 -6.89 0.74
C VAL A 15 4.51 -8.29 1.35
N ARG A 16 4.11 -9.32 0.61
CA ARG A 16 4.30 -10.73 1.03
C ARG A 16 5.79 -11.07 1.19
N LYS A 17 6.65 -10.61 0.27
CA LYS A 17 8.11 -10.81 0.30
C LYS A 17 8.86 -9.84 1.21
N LEU A 18 8.19 -8.78 1.68
CA LEU A 18 8.77 -7.78 2.55
C LEU A 18 9.19 -8.43 3.87
N LYS A 19 10.32 -7.98 4.40
CA LYS A 19 10.73 -8.35 5.76
C LYS A 19 9.93 -7.51 6.77
N PRO A 20 9.66 -8.04 7.96
CA PRO A 20 9.12 -7.22 9.06
C PRO A 20 10.04 -6.02 9.34
N GLY A 21 9.43 -4.89 9.72
CA GLY A 21 10.13 -3.61 9.90
C GLY A 21 10.40 -2.84 8.61
N TYR A 22 9.87 -3.29 7.47
CA TYR A 22 9.86 -2.51 6.23
C TYR A 22 8.47 -1.96 5.96
N GLU A 23 8.44 -0.82 5.29
CA GLU A 23 7.24 -0.16 4.82
C GLU A 23 7.30 0.10 3.32
N ILE A 24 6.15 0.05 2.66
CA ILE A 24 5.96 0.45 1.27
C ILE A 24 5.08 1.69 1.28
N GLU A 25 5.66 2.82 0.90
CA GLU A 25 4.93 4.06 0.67
C GLU A 25 4.56 4.15 -0.81
N MET A 26 3.28 4.36 -1.09
CA MET A 26 2.74 4.58 -2.41
C MET A 26 2.17 5.99 -2.48
N LYS A 27 2.50 6.75 -3.53
CA LYS A 27 2.02 8.11 -3.73
C LYS A 27 1.59 8.30 -5.17
N THR A 28 0.54 9.09 -5.37
CA THR A 28 0.19 9.62 -6.69
C THR A 28 1.34 10.45 -7.26
N PHE A 29 1.34 10.63 -8.58
CA PHE A 29 2.25 11.55 -9.26
C PHE A 29 2.26 12.96 -8.65
N LYS A 30 1.08 13.46 -8.25
CA LYS A 30 0.92 14.78 -7.61
C LYS A 30 1.35 14.82 -6.13
N LYS A 31 1.66 13.67 -5.52
CA LYS A 31 2.00 13.51 -4.09
C LYS A 31 0.94 14.02 -3.11
N ASP A 32 -0.27 14.28 -3.58
CA ASP A 32 -1.40 14.78 -2.78
C ASP A 32 -2.15 13.65 -2.06
N ARG A 33 -1.99 12.42 -2.53
CA ARG A 33 -2.59 11.20 -1.97
C ARG A 33 -1.63 10.02 -2.01
N GLY A 34 -1.72 9.14 -1.03
CA GLY A 34 -0.84 8.00 -0.85
C GLY A 34 -1.37 6.93 0.10
N ILE A 35 -0.73 5.77 0.05
CA ILE A 35 -0.98 4.63 0.93
C ILE A 35 0.36 4.15 1.46
N GLU A 36 0.48 3.98 2.76
CA GLU A 36 1.63 3.38 3.45
C GLU A 36 1.26 1.98 3.93
N ILE A 37 2.13 1.01 3.67
CA ILE A 37 1.92 -0.38 4.08
C ILE A 37 3.12 -0.81 4.90
N VAL A 38 2.93 -1.11 6.16
CA VAL A 38 3.97 -1.54 7.09
C VAL A 38 3.78 -3.01 7.41
N LYS A 39 4.86 -3.79 7.33
CA LYS A 39 4.87 -5.16 7.85
C LYS A 39 5.39 -5.17 9.28
N MET A 40 4.51 -5.56 10.20
CA MET A 40 4.81 -5.67 11.63
C MET A 40 5.58 -6.96 11.91
N ASP A 41 6.33 -6.98 13.01
CA ASP A 41 7.13 -8.14 13.43
C ASP A 41 6.30 -9.36 13.79
N ASP A 42 5.04 -9.17 14.21
CA ASP A 42 4.10 -10.26 14.50
C ASP A 42 3.53 -10.92 13.23
N GLY A 43 3.87 -10.39 12.05
CA GLY A 43 3.38 -10.88 10.75
C GLY A 43 2.12 -10.18 10.26
N SER A 44 1.51 -9.32 11.08
CA SER A 44 0.42 -8.43 10.66
C SER A 44 0.89 -7.33 9.70
N LEU A 45 -0.05 -6.82 8.94
CA LEU A 45 0.14 -5.71 8.00
C LEU A 45 -0.70 -4.52 8.47
N SER A 46 -0.05 -3.36 8.56
CA SER A 46 -0.71 -2.09 8.81
C SER A 46 -0.75 -1.30 7.53
N ILE A 47 -1.93 -0.84 7.14
CA ILE A 47 -2.18 -0.07 5.92
C ILE A 47 -2.71 1.28 6.37
N ASN A 48 -2.02 2.35 6.00
CA ASN A 48 -2.40 3.72 6.28
C ASN A 48 -2.70 4.41 4.95
N GLU A 49 -3.94 4.82 4.72
CA GLU A 49 -4.33 5.62 3.56
C GLU A 49 -4.35 7.11 3.96
N PHE A 50 -3.84 8.00 3.10
CA PHE A 50 -3.85 9.44 3.34
C PHE A 50 -4.03 10.22 2.03
N GLY A 51 -4.86 11.27 2.09
CA GLY A 51 -5.08 12.18 0.96
C GLY A 51 -6.56 12.39 0.67
N PHE A 52 -7.24 11.37 0.10
CA PHE A 52 -8.70 11.43 -0.04
C PHE A 52 -9.39 11.11 1.28
N ARG A 53 -8.91 10.09 1.97
CA ARG A 53 -9.33 9.70 3.30
C ARG A 53 -8.09 9.44 4.14
N THR A 54 -8.19 9.66 5.45
CA THR A 54 -7.15 9.29 6.40
C THR A 54 -7.69 8.16 7.24
N ALA A 55 -7.19 6.95 7.02
CA ALA A 55 -7.62 5.77 7.77
C ALA A 55 -6.48 4.77 7.91
N GLU A 56 -6.43 4.13 9.07
CA GLU A 56 -5.50 3.05 9.37
C GLU A 56 -6.27 1.73 9.46
N TYR A 57 -5.74 0.70 8.82
CA TYR A 57 -6.30 -0.64 8.82
C TYR A 57 -5.23 -1.62 9.24
N HIS A 58 -5.60 -2.53 10.13
CA HIS A 58 -4.77 -3.67 10.51
C HIS A 58 -5.37 -4.93 9.94
N THR A 59 -4.59 -5.65 9.14
CA THR A 59 -5.02 -6.87 8.47
C THR A 59 -3.92 -7.91 8.46
N SER A 60 -4.30 -9.17 8.33
CA SER A 60 -3.37 -10.25 8.03
C SER A 60 -3.02 -10.27 6.53
N ALA A 61 -1.96 -11.00 6.17
CA ALA A 61 -1.54 -11.15 4.77
C ALA A 61 -2.59 -11.82 3.85
N ASP A 62 -3.53 -12.55 4.43
CA ASP A 62 -4.63 -13.20 3.71
C ASP A 62 -5.68 -12.18 3.24
N ASP A 63 -6.20 -11.36 4.15
CA ASP A 63 -7.19 -10.31 3.87
C ASP A 63 -6.60 -9.04 3.23
N PHE A 64 -5.27 -8.88 3.26
CA PHE A 64 -4.57 -7.73 2.69
C PHE A 64 -4.94 -7.47 1.23
N ASP A 65 -4.98 -8.49 0.38
CA ASP A 65 -5.18 -8.31 -1.06
C ASP A 65 -6.56 -7.70 -1.37
N ARG A 66 -7.60 -8.17 -0.66
CA ARG A 66 -8.97 -7.67 -0.79
C ARG A 66 -9.08 -6.25 -0.27
N LEU A 67 -8.59 -6.01 0.94
CA LEU A 67 -8.70 -4.71 1.59
C LEU A 67 -7.88 -3.64 0.86
N PHE A 68 -6.65 -3.98 0.46
CA PHE A 68 -5.80 -3.10 -0.34
C PHE A 68 -6.43 -2.77 -1.70
N LYS A 69 -7.09 -3.73 -2.37
CA LYS A 69 -7.79 -3.46 -3.62
C LYS A 69 -8.92 -2.44 -3.45
N ASP A 70 -9.70 -2.54 -2.38
CA ASP A 70 -10.79 -1.59 -2.08
C ASP A 70 -10.24 -0.19 -1.80
N ILE A 71 -9.25 -0.09 -0.91
CA ILE A 71 -8.55 1.18 -0.59
C ILE A 71 -7.94 1.77 -1.86
N TYR A 72 -7.25 0.95 -2.66
CA TYR A 72 -6.62 1.40 -3.89
C TYR A 72 -7.64 1.96 -4.89
N GLN A 73 -8.80 1.33 -5.06
CA GLN A 73 -9.86 1.86 -5.93
C GLN A 73 -10.47 3.15 -5.39
N ARG A 74 -10.58 3.30 -4.07
CA ARG A 74 -11.10 4.52 -3.43
C ARG A 74 -10.11 5.68 -3.50
N GLU A 75 -8.84 5.43 -3.21
CA GLU A 75 -7.77 6.44 -3.16
C GLU A 75 -7.31 6.82 -4.58
N PHE A 76 -7.24 5.85 -5.50
CA PHE A 76 -6.71 5.99 -6.86
C PHE A 76 -7.70 5.58 -7.99
N PRO A 77 -8.95 6.06 -8.02
CA PRO A 77 -9.96 5.60 -8.97
C PRO A 77 -9.63 5.87 -10.45
N ARG A 78 -8.75 6.85 -10.74
CA ARG A 78 -8.36 7.24 -12.11
C ARG A 78 -6.85 7.42 -12.31
N SER A 79 -6.02 6.98 -11.38
CA SER A 79 -4.57 7.08 -11.55
C SER A 79 -4.10 6.07 -12.61
N HIS A 80 -3.33 6.53 -13.60
CA HIS A 80 -2.70 5.63 -14.58
C HIS A 80 -1.37 5.08 -14.05
N GLU A 81 -0.64 5.88 -13.26
CA GLU A 81 0.68 5.55 -12.74
C GLU A 81 0.80 5.97 -11.27
N ILE A 82 1.39 5.08 -10.47
CA ILE A 82 1.66 5.32 -9.05
C ILE A 82 3.15 5.16 -8.78
N ARG A 83 3.68 6.00 -7.90
CA ARG A 83 5.05 5.92 -7.44
C ARG A 83 5.05 5.17 -6.10
N TYR A 84 5.81 4.09 -6.02
CA TYR A 84 6.06 3.42 -4.74
C TYR A 84 7.51 3.64 -4.29
N SER A 85 7.76 3.51 -3.00
CA SER A 85 9.07 3.59 -2.36
C SER A 85 9.08 2.68 -1.16
N ILE A 86 10.13 1.86 -1.04
CA ILE A 86 10.28 0.94 0.09
C ILE A 86 11.24 1.60 1.07
N ARG A 87 10.85 1.67 2.33
CA ARG A 87 11.64 2.22 3.43
C ARG A 87 11.71 1.21 4.56
N ARG A 88 12.70 1.36 5.43
CA ARG A 88 12.80 0.58 6.65
C ARG A 88 12.23 1.43 7.78
N LYS A 89 11.17 0.95 8.43
CA LYS A 89 10.64 1.55 9.64
C LYS A 89 11.67 1.29 10.74
N ARG A 90 12.28 2.37 11.24
CA ARG A 90 13.41 2.33 12.18
C ARG A 90 12.94 2.35 13.62
#